data_AF-A0A660UJI9-F1
#
_entry.id   AF-A0A660UJI9-F1
#
_cell.length_a   1.000
_cell.length_b   1.000
_cell.length_c   1.000
_cell.angle_alpha   90.00
_cell.angle_beta   90.00
_cell.angle_gamma   90.00
#
_symmetry.space_group_name_H-M   'P 1'
#
loop_
_entity.id
_entity.type
_entity.pdbx_description
1 polymer ?
#
loop_
_entity_poly.entity_id
_entity_poly.type
_entity_poly.pdbx_seq_one_letter_code
_entity_poly.pdbx_strand_id
1 'polypeptide(L)'
;LAVFDHGGAVTLFPKMVPATRENTARVKTWLDPLNQVSAGMKANAYGVKTIGKGGTRMQAKGLERGELQKAAIQYWSRPIVEAIVQQADTVFILTSGWGGPRRDEGERPEWPEDKHRKYDEYVQKARAEHKKENERRAAKGEPPRVIGSDWDRMAVYFPAERARYGPPGPSSYYYYTGKDYAEAFNILRKELAAKRPEKSGLSGNSKDRFSLNVVHFVPKNNSGTHEQFRILTNKCRGDLRMIRGLEAIQSYVPEEKE
;
A
#
# COMPACT_ATOMS: atom_id res chain seq x y z
N LEU A 1 -12.60 -8.24 -3.76
CA LEU A 1 -11.13 -8.30 -3.95
C LEU A 1 -10.65 -6.95 -4.46
N ALA A 2 -9.59 -6.41 -3.87
CA ALA A 2 -8.94 -5.18 -4.33
C ALA A 2 -7.42 -5.35 -4.40
N VAL A 3 -6.77 -4.61 -5.30
CA VAL A 3 -5.31 -4.49 -5.41
C VAL A 3 -4.95 -3.04 -5.12
N PHE A 4 -3.90 -2.82 -4.34
CA PHE A 4 -3.43 -1.48 -3.98
C PHE A 4 -1.92 -1.35 -4.19
N ASP A 5 -1.47 -0.12 -4.42
CA ASP A 5 -0.07 0.30 -4.45
C ASP A 5 0.06 1.75 -3.95
N HIS A 6 1.25 2.34 -4.10
CA HIS A 6 1.54 3.72 -3.70
C HIS A 6 0.78 4.79 -4.52
N GLY A 7 0.08 4.44 -5.60
CA GLY A 7 -0.67 5.33 -6.46
C GLY A 7 -2.19 5.19 -6.34
N GLY A 8 -2.69 4.13 -5.69
CA GLY A 8 -4.11 3.95 -5.49
C GLY A 8 -4.52 2.54 -5.08
N ALA A 9 -5.84 2.33 -5.09
CA ALA A 9 -6.44 1.02 -4.95
C ALA A 9 -7.50 0.84 -6.04
N VAL A 10 -7.63 -0.38 -6.55
CA VAL A 10 -8.59 -0.76 -7.59
C VAL A 10 -9.33 -2.01 -7.13
N THR A 11 -10.65 -2.05 -7.32
CA THR A 11 -11.48 -3.23 -7.05
C THR A 11 -12.08 -3.76 -8.35
N LEU A 12 -12.16 -5.09 -8.49
CA LEU A 12 -12.87 -5.72 -9.61
C LEU A 12 -14.39 -5.64 -9.41
N PHE A 13 -14.84 -5.77 -8.17
CA PHE A 13 -16.25 -5.75 -7.82
C PHE A 13 -16.52 -4.55 -6.91
N PRO A 14 -17.27 -3.54 -7.37
CA PRO A 14 -17.64 -2.39 -6.54
C PRO A 14 -18.52 -2.77 -5.33
N LYS A 15 -19.16 -3.94 -5.35
CA LYS A 15 -19.94 -4.51 -4.25
C LYS A 15 -19.50 -5.96 -4.01
N MET A 16 -19.75 -6.49 -2.81
CA MET A 16 -19.52 -7.91 -2.51
C MET A 16 -20.35 -8.79 -3.45
N VAL A 17 -19.72 -9.84 -3.97
CA VAL A 17 -20.34 -10.83 -4.83
C VAL A 17 -20.08 -12.23 -4.26
N PRO A 18 -20.97 -13.21 -4.51
CA PRO A 18 -20.73 -14.59 -4.09
C PRO A 18 -19.50 -15.18 -4.78
N ALA A 19 -18.78 -16.06 -4.09
CA ALA A 19 -17.61 -16.76 -4.60
C ALA A 19 -17.97 -17.92 -5.55
N THR A 20 -18.72 -17.64 -6.61
CA THR A 20 -19.05 -18.61 -7.66
C THR A 20 -17.83 -18.94 -8.51
N ARG A 21 -17.84 -20.08 -9.21
CA ARG A 21 -16.77 -20.43 -10.16
C ARG A 21 -16.54 -19.33 -11.20
N GLU A 22 -17.62 -18.72 -11.69
CA GLU A 22 -17.57 -17.61 -12.64
C GLU A 22 -16.88 -16.37 -12.06
N ASN A 23 -17.26 -15.93 -10.85
CA ASN A 23 -16.63 -14.78 -10.22
C ASN A 23 -15.16 -15.04 -9.89
N THR A 24 -14.81 -16.26 -9.48
CA THR A 24 -13.42 -16.68 -9.27
C THR A 24 -12.62 -16.68 -10.57
N ALA A 25 -13.19 -17.15 -11.68
CA ALA A 25 -12.55 -17.11 -12.99
C ALA A 25 -12.29 -15.65 -13.43
N ARG A 26 -13.26 -14.75 -13.22
CA ARG A 26 -13.09 -13.31 -13.48
C ARG A 26 -11.96 -12.70 -12.64
N VAL A 27 -11.88 -13.06 -11.36
CA VAL A 27 -10.77 -12.64 -10.48
C VAL A 27 -9.43 -13.13 -11.02
N LYS A 28 -9.35 -14.40 -11.43
CA LYS A 28 -8.12 -14.97 -11.99
C LYS A 28 -7.69 -14.18 -13.23
N THR A 29 -8.56 -14.04 -14.22
CA THR A 29 -8.28 -13.26 -15.45
C THR A 29 -7.86 -11.83 -15.14
N TRP A 30 -8.44 -11.22 -14.10
CA TRP A 30 -8.11 -9.86 -13.70
C TRP A 30 -6.75 -9.73 -13.00
N LEU A 31 -6.38 -10.72 -12.18
CA LEU A 31 -5.10 -10.73 -11.46
C LEU A 31 -3.94 -11.29 -12.27
N ASP A 32 -4.17 -12.22 -13.21
CA ASP A 32 -3.14 -12.89 -13.99
C ASP A 32 -2.06 -11.92 -14.56
N PRO A 33 -2.41 -10.78 -15.18
CA PRO A 33 -1.42 -9.86 -15.74
C PRO A 33 -0.70 -8.97 -14.71
N LEU A 34 -1.10 -8.99 -13.43
CA LEU A 34 -0.49 -8.15 -12.39
C LEU A 34 1.02 -8.38 -12.29
N ASN A 35 1.79 -7.32 -12.53
CA ASN A 35 3.24 -7.27 -12.55
C ASN A 35 3.92 -8.25 -13.54
N GLN A 36 3.19 -8.76 -14.54
CA GLN A 36 3.83 -9.53 -15.61
C GLN A 36 4.79 -8.63 -16.40
N VAL A 37 6.04 -9.07 -16.50
CA VAL A 37 7.08 -8.37 -17.25
C VAL A 37 6.88 -8.66 -18.74
N SER A 38 6.90 -7.61 -19.57
CA SER A 38 6.80 -7.70 -21.02
C SER A 38 7.82 -6.79 -21.70
N ALA A 39 8.20 -7.13 -22.92
CA ALA A 39 9.12 -6.30 -23.70
C ALA A 39 8.54 -4.89 -23.90
N GLY A 40 9.35 -3.85 -23.66
CA GLY A 40 8.93 -2.45 -23.78
C GLY A 40 8.14 -1.91 -22.59
N MET A 41 8.02 -2.67 -21.49
CA MET A 41 7.40 -2.20 -20.24
C MET A 41 8.17 -0.99 -19.69
N LYS A 42 7.44 0.09 -19.40
CA LYS A 42 8.00 1.33 -18.86
C LYS A 42 8.04 1.30 -17.34
N ALA A 43 8.93 2.08 -16.72
CA ALA A 43 9.04 2.20 -15.27
C ALA A 43 7.76 2.66 -14.56
N ASN A 44 6.81 3.25 -15.30
CA ASN A 44 5.51 3.66 -14.77
C ASN A 44 4.40 2.62 -14.98
N ALA A 45 4.68 1.48 -15.61
CA ALA A 45 3.73 0.44 -15.99
C ALA A 45 3.74 -0.73 -14.99
N TYR A 46 3.56 -0.47 -13.69
CA TYR A 46 3.62 -1.45 -12.60
C TYR A 46 2.44 -1.33 -11.65
N GLY A 47 2.29 -2.32 -10.76
CA GLY A 47 1.28 -2.31 -9.71
C GLY A 47 -0.12 -2.32 -10.30
N VAL A 48 -1.01 -1.47 -9.79
CA VAL A 48 -2.42 -1.44 -10.19
C VAL A 48 -2.64 -1.09 -11.67
N LYS A 49 -1.59 -0.68 -12.40
CA LYS A 49 -1.67 -0.38 -13.84
C LYS A 49 -1.52 -1.61 -14.74
N THR A 50 -1.07 -2.73 -14.18
CA THR A 50 -0.83 -3.99 -14.91
C THR A 50 -1.95 -5.01 -14.74
N ILE A 51 -2.92 -4.74 -13.85
CA ILE A 51 -4.11 -5.57 -13.68
C ILE A 51 -4.95 -5.60 -14.97
N GLY A 52 -5.74 -6.66 -15.12
CA GLY A 52 -6.66 -6.82 -16.25
C GLY A 52 -7.74 -5.73 -16.32
N LYS A 53 -8.42 -5.66 -17.46
CA LYS A 53 -9.52 -4.72 -17.69
C LYS A 53 -10.68 -4.96 -16.71
N GLY A 54 -11.49 -3.92 -16.48
CA GLY A 54 -12.74 -4.00 -15.70
C GLY A 54 -12.61 -3.63 -14.22
N GLY A 55 -11.42 -3.25 -13.74
CA GLY A 55 -11.23 -2.70 -12.40
C GLY A 55 -11.72 -1.25 -12.27
N THR A 56 -12.30 -0.92 -11.12
CA THR A 56 -12.75 0.44 -10.77
C THR A 56 -11.85 1.01 -9.69
N ARG A 57 -11.36 2.25 -9.91
CA ARG A 57 -10.55 2.95 -8.92
C ARG A 57 -11.38 3.24 -7.67
N MET A 58 -10.83 2.85 -6.51
CA MET A 58 -11.47 3.07 -5.22
C MET A 58 -11.28 4.52 -4.78
N GLN A 59 -12.38 5.15 -4.35
CA GLN A 59 -12.36 6.44 -3.67
C GLN A 59 -12.43 6.16 -2.17
N ALA A 60 -11.32 6.35 -1.45
CA ALA A 60 -11.37 6.25 -0.01
C ALA A 60 -11.94 7.53 0.57
N LYS A 61 -13.09 7.43 1.23
CA LYS A 61 -13.66 8.52 2.01
C LYS A 61 -14.08 7.99 3.37
N GLY A 62 -13.87 8.81 4.39
CA GLY A 62 -14.54 8.68 5.67
C GLY A 62 -13.70 8.07 6.77
N LEU A 63 -12.53 7.46 6.53
CA LEU A 63 -11.75 6.83 7.61
C LEU A 63 -11.23 7.82 8.67
N GLU A 64 -11.38 9.12 8.45
CA GLU A 64 -11.03 10.19 9.37
C GLU A 64 -11.89 10.15 10.66
N ARG A 65 -11.50 9.31 11.63
CA ARG A 65 -12.19 9.04 12.89
C ARG A 65 -11.19 8.86 14.02
N GLY A 66 -11.57 9.25 15.23
CA GLY A 66 -10.65 9.29 16.37
C GLY A 66 -9.46 10.20 16.06
N GLU A 67 -8.24 9.76 16.36
CA GLU A 67 -7.02 10.50 16.02
C GLU A 67 -6.66 10.48 14.53
N LEU A 68 -7.22 9.55 13.76
CA LEU A 68 -6.81 9.31 12.38
C LEU A 68 -7.26 10.46 11.48
N GLN A 69 -6.31 11.16 10.88
CA GLN A 69 -6.58 12.23 9.91
C GLN A 69 -6.46 11.74 8.47
N LYS A 70 -6.98 12.51 7.52
CA LYS A 70 -6.96 12.18 6.09
C LYS A 70 -5.57 11.88 5.55
N ALA A 71 -4.57 12.64 5.98
CA ALA A 71 -3.17 12.47 5.57
C ALA A 71 -2.56 11.15 6.04
N ALA A 72 -3.12 10.55 7.10
CA ALA A 72 -2.65 9.28 7.63
C ALA A 72 -3.08 8.09 6.75
N ILE A 73 -4.18 8.21 6.00
CA ILE A 73 -4.85 7.11 5.30
C ILE A 73 -3.92 6.46 4.25
N GLN A 74 -3.32 5.33 4.63
CA GLN A 74 -2.49 4.53 3.73
C GLN A 74 -3.32 3.82 2.68
N TYR A 75 -2.71 3.50 1.53
CA TYR A 75 -3.40 2.80 0.44
C TYR A 75 -3.94 1.43 0.83
N TRP A 76 -3.26 0.73 1.73
CA TRP A 76 -3.68 -0.58 2.22
C TRP A 76 -4.93 -0.53 3.11
N SER A 77 -5.21 0.61 3.76
CA SER A 77 -6.40 0.74 4.62
C SER A 77 -7.67 1.03 3.82
N ARG A 78 -7.54 1.57 2.60
CA ARG A 78 -8.67 1.95 1.75
C ARG A 78 -9.60 0.77 1.41
N PRO A 79 -9.09 -0.40 0.97
CA PRO A 79 -9.94 -1.57 0.76
C PRO A 79 -10.61 -2.08 2.02
N ILE A 80 -9.98 -1.91 3.19
CA ILE A 80 -10.54 -2.32 4.47
C ILE A 80 -11.77 -1.46 4.82
N VAL A 81 -11.66 -0.14 4.62
CA VAL A 81 -12.79 0.79 4.81
C VAL A 81 -13.97 0.39 3.94
N GLU A 82 -13.72 0.13 2.67
CA GLU A 82 -14.77 -0.29 1.74
C GLU A 82 -15.40 -1.62 2.16
N ALA A 83 -14.59 -2.58 2.61
CA ALA A 83 -15.10 -3.85 3.14
C ALA A 83 -15.97 -3.64 4.39
N ILE A 84 -15.59 -2.74 5.30
CA ILE A 84 -16.40 -2.35 6.46
C ILE A 84 -17.70 -1.69 6.02
N VAL A 85 -17.66 -0.78 5.03
CA VAL A 85 -18.84 -0.13 4.45
C VAL A 85 -19.81 -1.17 3.91
N GLN A 86 -19.29 -2.15 3.19
CA GLN A 86 -20.05 -3.26 2.63
C GLN A 86 -20.43 -4.33 3.66
N GLN A 87 -20.11 -4.12 4.95
CA GLN A 87 -20.48 -4.99 6.06
C GLN A 87 -19.81 -6.38 6.01
N ALA A 88 -18.61 -6.49 5.43
CA ALA A 88 -17.85 -7.75 5.45
C ALA A 88 -17.58 -8.20 6.89
N ASP A 89 -17.73 -9.50 7.15
CA ASP A 89 -17.41 -10.10 8.45
C ASP A 89 -15.90 -10.37 8.61
N THR A 90 -15.20 -10.63 7.51
CA THR A 90 -13.78 -10.99 7.54
C THR A 90 -13.04 -10.34 6.39
N VAL A 91 -11.90 -9.73 6.70
CA VAL A 91 -11.01 -9.10 5.73
C VAL A 91 -9.64 -9.72 5.83
N PHE A 92 -9.07 -10.09 4.68
CA PHE A 92 -7.67 -10.50 4.55
C PHE A 92 -6.91 -9.43 3.78
N ILE A 93 -5.79 -8.97 4.34
CA ILE A 93 -4.87 -8.06 3.68
C ILE A 93 -3.53 -8.77 3.47
N LEU A 94 -3.03 -8.71 2.25
CA LEU A 94 -1.71 -9.17 1.85
C LEU A 94 -0.85 -7.93 1.59
N THR A 95 0.23 -7.74 2.34
CA THR A 95 1.06 -6.53 2.26
C THR A 95 2.51 -6.80 2.61
N SER A 96 3.43 -6.00 2.09
CA SER A 96 4.85 -6.02 2.46
C SER A 96 5.23 -4.95 3.49
N GLY A 97 4.34 -4.01 3.82
CA GLY A 97 4.69 -2.93 4.74
C GLY A 97 3.52 -2.15 5.33
N TRP A 98 3.78 -1.55 6.49
CA TRP A 98 2.89 -0.62 7.19
C TRP A 98 2.81 0.75 6.51
N GLY A 99 3.90 1.16 5.85
CA GLY A 99 4.10 2.51 5.36
C GLY A 99 4.63 3.44 6.46
N GLY A 100 4.43 4.75 6.28
CA GLY A 100 4.81 5.78 7.25
C GLY A 100 3.67 6.76 7.52
N PRO A 101 2.49 6.29 7.99
CA PRO A 101 1.39 7.19 8.28
C PRO A 101 1.80 8.10 9.44
N ARG A 102 1.83 9.41 9.18
CA ARG A 102 2.20 10.41 10.17
C ARG A 102 1.51 11.75 9.91
N ARG A 103 1.41 12.58 10.93
CA ARG A 103 1.12 14.02 10.81
C ARG A 103 2.27 14.83 11.38
N ASP A 104 2.44 16.02 10.83
CA ASP A 104 3.39 17.01 11.32
C ASP A 104 2.78 17.64 12.59
N GLU A 105 3.52 17.70 13.70
CA GLU A 105 3.06 18.34 14.96
C GLU A 105 3.93 19.53 15.38
N GLY A 106 4.94 19.85 14.59
CA GLY A 106 5.92 20.89 14.89
C GLY A 106 6.07 21.90 13.76
N GLU A 107 6.68 23.03 14.10
CA GLU A 107 7.06 24.04 13.11
C GLU A 107 7.98 23.43 12.06
N ARG A 108 7.71 23.79 10.80
CA ARG A 108 8.58 23.47 9.69
C ARG A 108 9.53 24.64 9.47
N PRO A 109 10.85 24.43 9.59
CA PRO A 109 11.82 25.46 9.27
C PRO A 109 11.59 25.99 7.86
N GLU A 110 11.86 27.27 7.66
CA GLU A 110 11.87 27.86 6.32
C GLU A 110 12.87 27.08 5.45
N TRP A 111 12.48 26.82 4.20
CA TRP A 111 13.35 26.17 3.22
C TRP A 111 14.00 27.25 2.36
N PRO A 112 15.31 27.54 2.55
CA PRO A 112 15.97 28.63 1.82
C PRO A 112 15.94 28.40 0.31
N GLU A 113 15.70 29.47 -0.45
CA GLU A 113 15.55 29.44 -1.92
C GLU A 113 16.78 28.85 -2.63
N ASP A 114 17.99 29.10 -2.12
CA ASP A 114 19.22 28.53 -2.68
C ASP A 114 19.26 27.00 -2.55
N LYS A 115 18.76 26.47 -1.43
CA LYS A 115 18.60 25.02 -1.23
C LYS A 115 17.48 24.46 -2.09
N HIS A 116 16.37 25.17 -2.24
CA HIS A 116 15.27 24.79 -3.13
C HIS A 116 15.79 24.60 -4.57
N ARG A 117 16.47 25.62 -5.11
CA ARG A 117 17.06 25.56 -6.45
C ARG A 117 18.06 24.42 -6.59
N LYS A 118 18.94 24.22 -5.61
CA LYS A 118 19.91 23.10 -5.65
C LYS A 118 19.23 21.74 -5.61
N TYR A 119 18.18 21.60 -4.81
CA TYR A 119 17.40 20.37 -4.76
C TYR A 119 16.76 20.06 -6.11
N ASP A 120 16.13 21.05 -6.76
CA ASP A 120 15.51 20.91 -8.07
C ASP A 120 16.52 20.53 -9.17
N GLU A 121 17.72 21.12 -9.15
CA GLU A 121 18.82 20.73 -10.03
C GLU A 121 19.14 19.22 -9.91
N TYR A 122 19.26 18.73 -8.67
CA TYR A 122 19.54 17.31 -8.43
C TYR A 122 18.33 16.40 -8.71
N VAL A 123 17.11 16.88 -8.53
CA VAL A 123 15.89 16.14 -8.94
C VAL A 123 15.92 15.86 -10.43
N GLN A 124 16.28 16.84 -11.27
CA GLN A 124 16.40 16.61 -12.71
C GLN A 124 17.52 15.62 -13.05
N LYS A 125 18.67 15.72 -12.37
CA LYS A 125 19.76 14.73 -12.52
C LYS A 125 19.31 13.33 -12.10
N ALA A 126 18.59 13.19 -10.98
CA ALA A 126 18.07 11.92 -10.49
C ALA A 126 17.08 11.29 -11.48
N ARG A 127 16.23 12.11 -12.11
CA ARG A 127 15.34 11.65 -13.19
C ARG A 127 16.13 11.15 -14.40
N ALA A 128 17.19 11.85 -14.79
CA ALA A 128 18.06 11.44 -15.90
C ALA A 128 18.80 10.12 -15.62
N GLU A 129 19.40 9.98 -14.42
CA GLU A 129 20.07 8.73 -14.01
C GLU A 129 19.09 7.56 -13.93
N HIS A 130 17.89 7.78 -13.40
CA HIS A 130 16.84 6.76 -13.39
C HIS A 130 16.41 6.33 -14.79
N LYS A 131 16.35 7.27 -15.74
CA LYS A 131 16.05 6.96 -17.15
C LYS A 131 17.14 6.10 -17.75
N LYS A 132 18.42 6.47 -17.59
CA LYS A 132 19.58 5.70 -18.07
C LYS A 132 19.62 4.30 -17.47
N GLU A 133 19.37 4.16 -16.17
CA GLU A 133 19.31 2.84 -15.52
C GLU A 133 18.25 1.95 -16.17
N ASN A 134 17.06 2.49 -16.42
CA ASN A 134 15.96 1.74 -17.03
C ASN A 134 16.19 1.41 -18.51
N GLU A 135 16.86 2.28 -19.26
CA GLU A 135 17.31 1.98 -20.63
C GLU A 135 18.31 0.81 -20.63
N ARG A 136 19.27 0.80 -19.69
CA ARG A 136 20.22 -0.31 -19.52
C ARG A 136 19.52 -1.62 -19.12
N ARG A 137 18.55 -1.55 -18.19
CA ARG A 137 17.74 -2.71 -17.77
C ARG A 137 16.96 -3.28 -18.95
N ALA A 138 16.29 -2.42 -19.73
CA ALA A 138 15.55 -2.83 -20.91
C ALA A 138 16.43 -3.51 -21.96
N ALA A 139 17.64 -2.99 -22.20
CA ALA A 139 18.61 -3.61 -23.12
C ALA A 139 19.04 -5.02 -22.69
N LYS A 140 18.93 -5.35 -21.40
CA LYS A 140 19.22 -6.67 -20.83
C LYS A 140 17.99 -7.56 -20.68
N GLY A 141 16.81 -7.11 -21.10
CA GLY A 141 15.54 -7.81 -20.83
C GLY A 141 15.15 -7.82 -19.35
N GLU A 142 15.79 -7.01 -18.52
CA GLU A 142 15.46 -6.87 -17.11
C GLU A 142 14.22 -5.97 -16.95
N PRO A 143 13.35 -6.24 -15.96
CA PRO A 143 12.25 -5.33 -15.64
C PRO A 143 12.79 -3.95 -15.27
N PRO A 144 12.19 -2.82 -15.68
CA PRO A 144 12.59 -1.51 -15.18
C PRO A 144 12.44 -1.41 -13.65
N ARG A 145 13.29 -0.56 -13.07
CA ARG A 145 13.19 -0.14 -11.68
C ARG A 145 12.06 0.87 -11.54
N VAL A 146 11.27 0.70 -10.48
CA VAL A 146 10.12 1.56 -10.19
C VAL A 146 10.42 2.41 -8.96
N ILE A 147 10.57 3.71 -9.15
CA ILE A 147 10.77 4.69 -8.07
C ILE A 147 9.67 5.76 -8.16
N GLY A 148 8.81 5.80 -7.13
CA GLY A 148 7.54 6.51 -7.16
C GLY A 148 7.63 8.04 -7.04
N SER A 149 8.61 8.56 -6.29
CA SER A 149 8.74 10.00 -6.02
C SER A 149 10.13 10.54 -6.33
N ASP A 150 10.24 11.84 -6.56
CA ASP A 150 11.55 12.50 -6.72
C ASP A 150 12.39 12.44 -5.44
N TRP A 151 11.73 12.47 -4.27
CA TRP A 151 12.39 12.28 -2.98
C TRP A 151 13.07 10.90 -2.88
N ASP A 152 12.40 9.84 -3.33
CA ASP A 152 12.96 8.50 -3.36
C ASP A 152 14.03 8.34 -4.44
N ARG A 153 13.89 9.02 -5.60
CA ARG A 153 14.94 9.02 -6.63
C ARG A 153 16.20 9.70 -6.11
N MET A 154 16.05 10.84 -5.44
CA MET A 154 17.15 11.51 -4.75
C MET A 154 17.81 10.59 -3.73
N ALA A 155 17.03 9.82 -2.96
CA ALA A 155 17.58 8.86 -2.01
C ALA A 155 18.43 7.76 -2.68
N VAL A 156 18.07 7.36 -3.90
CA VAL A 156 18.77 6.30 -4.65
C VAL A 156 20.03 6.83 -5.34
N TYR A 157 19.95 7.96 -6.03
CA TYR A 157 21.05 8.44 -6.89
C TYR A 157 21.93 9.51 -6.24
N PHE A 158 21.39 10.30 -5.30
CA PHE A 158 22.06 11.45 -4.68
C PHE A 158 21.72 11.56 -3.18
N PRO A 159 22.03 10.52 -2.36
CA PRO A 159 21.60 10.45 -0.96
C PRO A 159 22.22 11.56 -0.10
N ALA A 160 23.46 11.96 -0.38
CA ALA A 160 24.14 13.04 0.35
C ALA A 160 23.50 14.40 0.06
N GLU A 161 23.17 14.67 -1.20
CA GLU A 161 22.52 15.90 -1.65
C GLU A 161 21.07 15.97 -1.17
N ARG A 162 20.38 14.83 -1.13
CA ARG A 162 19.05 14.73 -0.52
C ARG A 162 19.11 15.20 0.94
N ALA A 163 20.08 14.72 1.71
CA ALA A 163 20.23 15.09 3.11
C ALA A 163 20.63 16.58 3.27
N ARG A 164 21.43 17.12 2.34
CA ARG A 164 21.95 18.49 2.43
C ARG A 164 20.96 19.57 1.97
N TYR A 165 20.26 19.32 0.87
CA TYR A 165 19.42 20.31 0.17
C TYR A 165 17.92 20.00 0.24
N GLY A 166 17.55 18.78 0.66
CA GLY A 166 16.15 18.37 0.74
C GLY A 166 15.32 19.28 1.65
N PRO A 167 14.00 19.35 1.43
CA PRO A 167 13.10 20.11 2.27
C PRO A 167 13.26 19.73 3.74
N PRO A 168 13.33 20.73 4.65
CA PRO A 168 13.35 20.45 6.08
C PRO A 168 12.06 19.74 6.50
N GLY A 169 12.19 18.77 7.40
CA GLY A 169 11.04 18.18 8.09
C GLY A 169 10.55 19.10 9.20
N PRO A 170 9.30 18.93 9.68
CA PRO A 170 8.86 19.52 10.94
C PRO A 170 9.75 19.10 12.10
N SER A 171 9.74 19.89 13.17
CA SER A 171 10.47 19.61 14.42
C SER A 171 9.96 18.37 15.16
N SER A 172 8.71 17.96 14.93
CA SER A 172 8.15 16.73 15.48
C SER A 172 7.14 16.08 14.51
N TYR A 173 6.99 14.77 14.65
CA TYR A 173 5.98 13.97 13.96
C TYR A 173 5.19 13.15 14.96
N TYR A 174 3.89 13.05 14.73
CA TYR A 174 3.08 11.99 15.32
C TYR A 174 2.96 10.84 14.32
N TYR A 175 3.35 9.64 14.74
CA TYR A 175 3.28 8.43 13.95
C TYR A 175 2.02 7.64 14.29
N TYR A 176 1.17 7.43 13.31
CA TYR A 176 -0.05 6.64 13.47
C TYR A 176 0.28 5.15 13.62
N THR A 177 -0.41 4.55 14.59
CA THR A 177 -0.20 3.19 15.06
C THR A 177 -1.34 2.26 14.67
N GLY A 178 -1.14 0.96 14.84
CA GLY A 178 -2.20 -0.04 14.71
C GLY A 178 -3.39 0.23 15.63
N LYS A 179 -3.18 0.92 16.77
CA LYS A 179 -4.26 1.32 17.69
C LYS A 179 -5.17 2.36 17.05
N ASP A 180 -4.60 3.40 16.44
CA ASP A 180 -5.37 4.50 15.84
C ASP A 180 -6.22 4.00 14.67
N TYR A 181 -5.65 3.11 13.86
CA TYR A 181 -6.39 2.44 12.78
C TYR A 181 -7.51 1.54 13.29
N ALA A 182 -7.24 0.72 14.30
CA ALA A 182 -8.25 -0.17 14.88
C ALA A 182 -9.41 0.62 15.49
N GLU A 183 -9.12 1.72 16.17
CA GLU A 183 -10.13 2.62 16.72
C GLU A 183 -11.00 3.23 15.62
N ALA A 184 -10.40 3.79 14.58
CA ALA A 184 -11.12 4.36 13.44
C ALA A 184 -12.02 3.33 12.73
N PHE A 185 -11.54 2.09 12.55
CA PHE A 185 -12.33 1.00 11.99
C PHE A 185 -13.51 0.62 12.89
N ASN A 186 -13.29 0.53 14.20
CA ASN A 186 -14.34 0.19 15.16
C ASN A 186 -15.42 1.28 15.25
N ILE A 187 -15.04 2.56 15.22
CA ILE A 187 -15.99 3.68 15.15
C ILE A 187 -16.83 3.58 13.88
N LEU A 188 -16.19 3.42 12.71
CA LEU A 188 -16.88 3.28 11.43
C LEU A 188 -17.87 2.10 11.45
N ARG A 189 -17.43 0.96 11.98
CA ARG A 189 -18.23 -0.27 12.04
C ARG A 189 -19.46 -0.12 12.93
N LYS A 190 -19.37 0.68 13.99
CA LYS A 190 -20.51 1.05 14.86
C LYS A 190 -21.46 2.01 14.18
N GLU A 191 -20.95 3.06 13.52
CA GLU A 191 -21.76 4.03 12.76
C GLU A 191 -22.64 3.35 11.69
N LEU A 192 -22.12 2.28 11.07
CA LEU A 192 -22.82 1.54 10.03
C LEU A 192 -23.64 0.35 10.53
N ALA A 193 -23.73 0.12 11.85
CA ALA A 193 -24.36 -1.07 12.41
C ALA A 193 -25.82 -1.26 12.00
N ALA A 194 -26.57 -0.18 11.81
CA ALA A 194 -27.98 -0.23 11.37
C ALA A 194 -28.18 -0.72 9.93
N LYS A 195 -27.11 -0.77 9.11
CA LYS A 195 -27.16 -1.19 7.69
C LYS A 195 -26.75 -2.65 7.49
N ARG A 196 -26.68 -3.45 8.56
CA ARG A 196 -26.24 -4.84 8.49
C ARG A 196 -27.35 -5.74 7.98
N PRO A 197 -27.05 -6.66 7.06
CA PRO A 197 -27.95 -7.78 6.76
C PRO A 197 -28.19 -8.60 8.04
N GLU A 198 -29.43 -9.00 8.32
CA GLU A 198 -29.78 -9.82 9.48
C GLU A 198 -29.15 -11.22 9.44
N LYS A 199 -28.74 -11.69 8.26
CA LYS A 199 -28.11 -12.99 8.04
C LYS A 199 -26.80 -12.80 7.28
N SER A 200 -25.69 -13.23 7.88
CA SER A 200 -24.49 -13.55 7.10
C SER A 200 -24.69 -14.92 6.45
N GLY A 201 -24.07 -15.18 5.31
CA GLY A 201 -24.18 -16.46 4.59
C GLY A 201 -23.62 -17.67 5.33
N LEU A 202 -23.17 -17.51 6.58
CA LEU A 202 -22.73 -18.56 7.47
C LEU A 202 -23.81 -18.75 8.55
N SER A 203 -24.50 -19.88 8.51
CA SER A 203 -25.53 -20.24 9.48
C SER A 203 -24.94 -20.41 10.88
N GLY A 204 -25.03 -19.36 11.71
CA GLY A 204 -24.68 -19.42 13.12
C GLY A 204 -24.62 -18.03 13.76
N ASN A 205 -25.34 -17.86 14.88
CA ASN A 205 -25.43 -16.64 15.70
C ASN A 205 -24.22 -15.69 15.58
N SER A 206 -24.35 -14.63 14.77
CA SER A 206 -23.29 -13.65 14.53
C SER A 206 -23.59 -12.34 15.27
N LYS A 207 -23.30 -12.30 16.57
CA LYS A 207 -22.90 -11.04 17.20
C LYS A 207 -21.69 -10.51 16.44
N ASP A 208 -21.65 -9.22 16.11
CA ASP A 208 -20.60 -8.52 15.33
C ASP A 208 -19.23 -9.23 15.31
N ARG A 209 -18.90 -9.95 14.23
CA ARG A 209 -17.67 -10.74 14.10
C ARG A 209 -16.66 -10.14 13.11
N PHE A 210 -16.63 -8.82 12.92
CA PHE A 210 -15.61 -8.21 12.08
C PHE A 210 -14.21 -8.68 12.52
N SER A 211 -13.50 -9.35 11.60
CA SER A 211 -12.13 -9.80 11.78
C SER A 211 -11.21 -9.26 10.69
N LEU A 212 -10.06 -8.71 11.08
CA LEU A 212 -9.02 -8.25 10.15
C LEU A 212 -7.78 -9.12 10.30
N ASN A 213 -7.46 -9.86 9.23
CA ASN A 213 -6.33 -10.77 9.16
C ASN A 213 -5.27 -10.21 8.20
N VAL A 214 -4.01 -10.25 8.61
CA VAL A 214 -2.88 -9.73 7.83
C VAL A 214 -1.92 -10.85 7.47
N VAL A 215 -1.57 -10.95 6.19
CA VAL A 215 -0.41 -11.71 5.70
C VAL A 215 0.67 -10.69 5.35
N HIS A 216 1.70 -10.62 6.19
CA HIS A 216 2.82 -9.68 6.03
C HIS A 216 4.03 -10.37 5.42
N PHE A 217 4.38 -9.99 4.20
CA PHE A 217 5.61 -10.42 3.54
C PHE A 217 6.80 -9.61 4.07
N VAL A 218 7.79 -10.28 4.63
CA VAL A 218 8.96 -9.65 5.26
C VAL A 218 10.27 -10.13 4.63
N PRO A 219 11.33 -9.29 4.60
CA PRO A 219 12.68 -9.72 4.30
C PRO A 219 13.14 -10.86 5.22
N LYS A 220 14.13 -11.66 4.79
CA LYS A 220 14.77 -12.69 5.63
C LYS A 220 15.31 -12.07 6.93
N ASN A 221 15.87 -10.86 6.83
CA ASN A 221 16.42 -10.11 7.95
C ASN A 221 15.35 -9.16 8.50
N ASN A 222 14.46 -9.71 9.31
CA ASN A 222 13.25 -9.12 9.88
C ASN A 222 13.44 -7.67 10.39
N SER A 223 12.99 -6.67 9.63
CA SER A 223 13.02 -5.25 10.05
C SER A 223 11.61 -4.63 10.11
N GLY A 224 11.02 -4.64 11.31
CA GLY A 224 10.57 -3.39 11.93
C GLY A 224 9.11 -2.92 11.88
N THR A 225 8.17 -3.53 11.14
CA THR A 225 6.78 -3.00 11.08
C THR A 225 5.66 -3.98 11.43
N HIS A 226 5.98 -5.23 11.72
CA HIS A 226 4.99 -6.26 12.04
C HIS A 226 4.22 -5.98 13.35
N GLU A 227 4.80 -5.20 14.28
CA GLU A 227 4.15 -4.86 15.55
C GLU A 227 2.86 -4.05 15.35
N GLN A 228 2.86 -3.10 14.40
CA GLN A 228 1.67 -2.30 14.12
C GLN A 228 0.54 -3.17 13.55
N PHE A 229 0.88 -4.11 12.67
CA PHE A 229 -0.08 -5.08 12.16
C PHE A 229 -0.57 -6.05 13.25
N ARG A 230 0.30 -6.47 14.17
CA ARG A 230 -0.07 -7.32 15.32
C ARG A 230 -1.06 -6.61 16.24
N ILE A 231 -0.79 -5.34 16.59
CA ILE A 231 -1.70 -4.52 17.39
C ILE A 231 -3.05 -4.36 16.68
N LEU A 232 -3.01 -4.06 15.37
CA LEU A 232 -4.20 -3.88 14.56
C LEU A 232 -5.06 -5.14 14.50
N THR A 233 -4.48 -6.29 14.15
CA THR A 233 -5.21 -7.56 14.01
C THR A 233 -5.80 -7.99 15.35
N ASN A 234 -5.05 -7.89 16.45
CA ASN A 234 -5.53 -8.22 17.79
C ASN A 234 -6.76 -7.37 18.19
N LYS A 235 -6.70 -6.07 17.95
CA LYS A 235 -7.82 -5.15 18.26
C LYS A 235 -9.01 -5.33 17.32
N CYS A 236 -8.77 -5.86 16.13
CA CYS A 236 -9.80 -6.19 15.15
C CYS A 236 -10.08 -7.70 15.09
N ARG A 237 -9.82 -8.48 16.16
CA ARG A 237 -10.20 -9.90 16.30
C ARG A 237 -9.77 -10.80 15.13
N GLY A 238 -8.61 -10.54 14.55
CA GLY A 238 -8.02 -11.40 13.52
C GLY A 238 -6.57 -11.72 13.81
N ASP A 239 -5.92 -12.37 12.86
CA ASP A 239 -4.58 -12.94 13.01
C ASP A 239 -3.55 -12.27 12.10
N LEU A 240 -2.30 -12.25 12.55
CA LEU A 240 -1.14 -11.87 11.74
C LEU A 240 -0.34 -13.12 11.37
N ARG A 241 -0.13 -13.35 10.08
CA ARG A 241 0.81 -14.32 9.54
C ARG A 241 1.97 -13.60 8.85
N MET A 242 3.19 -13.98 9.20
CA MET A 242 4.39 -13.48 8.51
C MET A 242 4.89 -14.52 7.50
N ILE A 243 5.21 -14.08 6.30
CA ILE A 243 5.86 -14.89 5.25
C ILE A 243 7.22 -14.26 4.96
N ARG A 244 8.30 -15.00 5.22
CA ARG A 244 9.67 -14.55 4.94
C ARG A 244 10.02 -14.78 3.48
N GLY A 245 11.00 -14.03 2.98
CA GLY A 245 11.48 -14.16 1.59
C GLY A 245 10.86 -13.14 0.64
N LEU A 246 10.54 -11.94 1.13
CA LEU A 246 10.11 -10.83 0.28
C LEU A 246 11.11 -10.55 -0.85
N GLU A 247 12.40 -10.84 -0.63
CA GLU A 247 13.45 -10.71 -1.65
C GLU A 247 13.13 -11.55 -2.89
N ALA A 248 12.63 -12.78 -2.73
CA ALA A 248 12.23 -13.63 -3.85
C ALA A 248 11.02 -13.10 -4.63
N ILE A 249 10.23 -12.20 -4.02
CA ILE A 249 9.11 -11.49 -4.65
C ILE A 249 9.60 -10.18 -5.31
N GLN A 250 10.70 -9.61 -4.83
CA GLN A 250 11.31 -8.37 -5.34
C GLN A 250 12.37 -8.60 -6.43
N SER A 251 13.01 -9.77 -6.46
CA SER A 251 14.02 -10.14 -7.47
C SER A 251 13.41 -11.07 -8.52
N TYR A 252 13.00 -10.52 -9.67
CA TYR A 252 12.82 -11.30 -10.91
C TYR A 252 14.17 -11.47 -11.63
N VAL A 253 15.28 -11.65 -10.91
CA VAL A 253 16.52 -12.12 -11.53
C VAL A 253 16.43 -13.64 -11.44
N PRO A 254 16.29 -14.38 -12.55
CA PRO A 254 16.53 -15.81 -12.52
C PRO A 254 17.92 -15.99 -11.91
N GLU A 255 18.04 -16.80 -10.86
CA GLU A 255 19.36 -17.23 -10.38
C GLU A 255 20.12 -17.75 -11.61
N GLU A 256 21.26 -17.13 -11.92
CA GLU A 256 22.18 -17.67 -12.90
C GLU A 256 22.48 -19.10 -12.45
N LYS A 257 22.13 -20.07 -13.29
CA LYS A 257 22.60 -21.43 -13.11
C LYS A 257 24.11 -21.36 -13.30
N GLU A 258 24.85 -21.53 -12.20
CA GLU A 258 26.28 -21.91 -12.23
C GLU A 258 26.47 -23.21 -13.03
#